data_AF-A0A0D8ZN57-F1
#
_entry.id   AF-A0A0D8ZN57-F1
#
_cell.length_a   1.000
_cell.length_b   1.000
_cell.length_c   1.000
_cell.angle_alpha   90.00
_cell.angle_beta   90.00
_cell.angle_gamma   90.00
#
_symmetry.space_group_name_H-M   'P 1'
#
loop_
_entity.id
_entity.type
_entity.pdbx_description
1 polymer ?
#
loop_
_entity_poly.entity_id
_entity_poly.type
_entity_poly.pdbx_seq_one_letter_code
_entity_poly.pdbx_strand_id
1 'polypeptide(L)'
;MYRESELRTRRAKYRATIANERGQAVEALAKNLQRRTSIVADYGYEIEEYGLLIQYHAQRSLMYVSLLKQGLYSTDLLIEASRARLQSVKARVQAVKLYCQANKAYIRFHKYGEC
;
A
#
# COMPACT_ATOMS: atom_id res chain seq x y z
N MET A 1 9.37 13.50 -28.21
CA MET A 1 8.66 12.26 -27.80
C MET A 1 9.49 11.34 -26.88
N TYR A 2 10.71 10.91 -27.24
CA TYR A 2 11.51 9.97 -26.44
C TYR A 2 11.74 10.41 -24.97
N ARG A 3 12.17 11.67 -24.77
CA ARG A 3 12.46 12.24 -23.45
C ARG A 3 11.24 12.27 -22.50
N GLU A 4 10.03 12.48 -23.03
CA GLU A 4 8.81 12.44 -22.22
C GLU A 4 8.42 11.03 -21.81
N SER A 5 8.57 10.05 -22.71
CA SER A 5 8.28 8.65 -22.43
C SER A 5 9.21 8.08 -21.35
N GLU A 6 10.48 8.48 -21.37
CA GLU A 6 11.48 8.12 -20.36
C GLU A 6 11.15 8.76 -19.00
N LEU A 7 10.76 10.04 -18.99
CA LEU A 7 10.35 10.74 -17.78
C LEU A 7 9.11 10.09 -17.14
N ARG A 8 8.09 9.74 -17.94
CA ARG A 8 6.89 9.03 -17.47
C ARG A 8 7.26 7.69 -16.84
N THR A 9 8.15 6.94 -17.47
CA THR A 9 8.63 5.64 -17.00
C THR A 9 9.42 5.76 -15.68
N ARG A 10 10.33 6.74 -15.58
CA ARG A 10 11.04 7.04 -14.32
C ARG A 10 10.08 7.40 -13.19
N ARG A 11 9.11 8.30 -13.47
CA ARG A 11 8.10 8.70 -12.49
C ARG A 11 7.27 7.50 -12.04
N ALA A 12 6.85 6.64 -12.97
CA ALA A 12 6.10 5.42 -12.64
C ALA A 12 6.92 4.47 -11.77
N LYS A 13 8.21 4.25 -12.08
CA LYS A 13 9.12 3.45 -11.25
C LYS A 13 9.21 3.98 -9.82
N TYR A 14 9.58 5.25 -9.66
CA TYR A 14 9.70 5.91 -8.36
C TYR A 14 8.42 5.79 -7.53
N ARG A 15 7.29 6.03 -8.19
CA ARG A 15 5.95 5.94 -7.63
C ARG A 15 5.58 4.55 -7.13
N ALA A 16 6.00 3.51 -7.84
CA ALA A 16 5.76 2.13 -7.47
C ALA A 16 6.69 1.69 -6.33
N THR A 17 7.97 2.10 -6.34
CA THR A 17 8.91 1.87 -5.23
C THR A 17 8.39 2.44 -3.92
N ILE A 18 7.96 3.71 -3.91
CA ILE A 18 7.36 4.34 -2.72
C ILE A 18 6.10 3.58 -2.25
N ALA A 19 5.29 3.08 -3.19
CA ALA A 19 4.11 2.31 -2.83
C ALA A 19 4.50 1.01 -2.12
N ASN A 20 5.55 0.34 -2.58
CA ASN A 20 6.07 -0.87 -1.95
C ASN A 20 6.58 -0.60 -0.53
N GLU A 21 7.43 0.42 -0.36
CA GLU A 21 7.94 0.85 0.96
C GLU A 21 6.80 1.18 1.93
N ARG A 22 5.75 1.86 1.43
CA ARG A 22 4.56 2.16 2.24
C ARG A 22 3.80 0.90 2.63
N GLY A 23 3.70 -0.08 1.74
CA GLY A 23 3.06 -1.36 2.05
C GLY A 23 3.80 -2.13 3.14
N GLN A 24 5.13 -2.14 3.08
CA GLN A 24 5.99 -2.72 4.13
C GLN A 24 5.81 -2.00 5.47
N ALA A 25 5.74 -0.66 5.46
CA ALA A 25 5.50 0.11 6.67
C ALA A 25 4.13 -0.18 7.29
N VAL A 26 3.08 -0.32 6.46
CA VAL A 26 1.72 -0.69 6.91
C VAL A 26 1.73 -2.10 7.53
N GLU A 27 2.36 -3.07 6.88
CA GLU A 27 2.49 -4.44 7.38
C GLU A 27 3.23 -4.47 8.73
N ALA A 28 4.36 -3.76 8.85
CA ALA A 28 5.12 -3.69 10.09
C ALA A 28 4.32 -3.04 11.23
N LEU A 29 3.58 -1.98 10.92
CA LEU A 29 2.70 -1.31 11.88
C LEU A 29 1.56 -2.23 12.33
N ALA A 30 0.95 -2.98 11.41
CA ALA A 30 -0.07 -3.99 11.70
C ALA A 30 0.44 -5.07 12.66
N LYS A 31 1.61 -5.65 12.39
CA LYS A 31 2.26 -6.63 13.28
C LYS A 31 2.53 -6.07 14.67
N ASN A 32 2.86 -4.79 14.77
CA ASN A 32 3.02 -4.13 16.06
C ASN A 32 1.69 -3.95 16.80
N LEU A 33 0.58 -3.67 16.10
CA LEU A 33 -0.76 -3.60 16.71
C LEU A 33 -1.18 -4.94 17.30
N GLN A 34 -0.97 -6.03 16.56
CA GLN A 34 -1.30 -7.40 16.99
C GLN A 34 -0.64 -7.75 18.33
N ARG A 35 0.58 -7.23 18.58
CA ARG A 35 1.35 -7.51 19.81
C ARG A 35 1.01 -6.60 20.99
N ARG A 36 0.37 -5.45 20.75
CA ARG A 36 0.17 -4.43 21.80
C ARG A 36 -1.01 -4.74 22.72
N THR A 37 -2.11 -5.23 22.18
CA THR A 37 -3.29 -5.58 22.97
C THR A 37 -4.21 -6.51 22.19
N SER A 38 -4.85 -7.44 22.90
CA SER A 38 -5.85 -8.36 22.32
C SER A 38 -7.06 -7.62 21.73
N ILE A 39 -7.37 -6.42 22.23
CA ILE A 39 -8.55 -5.62 21.83
C ILE A 39 -8.48 -5.18 20.37
N VAL A 40 -7.27 -4.91 19.88
CA VAL A 40 -7.05 -4.41 18.52
C VAL A 40 -6.26 -5.39 17.65
N ALA A 41 -6.12 -6.63 18.11
CA ALA A 41 -5.38 -7.66 17.40
C ALA A 41 -6.02 -7.96 16.03
N ASP A 42 -7.35 -8.07 15.98
CA ASP A 42 -8.11 -8.33 14.75
C ASP A 42 -7.91 -7.21 13.72
N TYR A 43 -7.98 -5.94 14.15
CA TYR A 43 -7.61 -4.81 13.29
C TYR A 43 -6.16 -4.93 12.78
N GLY A 44 -5.25 -5.40 13.63
CA GLY A 44 -3.88 -5.65 13.25
C GLY A 44 -3.75 -6.67 12.12
N TYR A 45 -4.49 -7.78 12.16
CA TYR A 45 -4.49 -8.78 11.07
C TYR A 45 -5.08 -8.21 9.77
N GLU A 46 -6.21 -7.51 9.83
CA GLU A 46 -6.82 -6.91 8.63
C GLU A 46 -5.93 -5.83 8.00
N ILE A 47 -5.26 -5.00 8.82
CA ILE A 47 -4.34 -3.98 8.31
C ILE A 47 -3.10 -4.64 7.68
N GLU A 48 -2.65 -5.79 8.18
CA GLU A 48 -1.55 -6.56 7.59
C GLU A 48 -1.89 -6.99 6.16
N GLU A 49 -3.07 -7.54 5.95
CA GLU A 49 -3.55 -7.94 4.62
C GLU A 49 -3.53 -6.77 3.63
N TYR A 50 -3.95 -5.58 4.06
CA TYR A 50 -3.81 -4.39 3.23
C TYR A 50 -2.35 -3.99 2.98
N GLY A 51 -1.47 -4.15 3.96
CA GLY A 51 -0.02 -3.97 3.79
C GLY A 51 0.53 -4.85 2.66
N LEU A 52 0.14 -6.13 2.65
CA LEU A 52 0.51 -7.09 1.61
C LEU A 52 -0.10 -6.75 0.24
N LEU A 53 -1.38 -6.36 0.19
CA LEU A 53 -2.05 -5.93 -1.04
C LEU A 53 -1.38 -4.69 -1.67
N ILE A 54 -0.97 -3.72 -0.85
CA ILE A 54 -0.25 -2.53 -1.30
C ILE A 54 1.07 -2.94 -1.98
N GLN A 55 1.82 -3.86 -1.36
CA GLN A 55 3.08 -4.39 -1.89
C GLN A 55 2.86 -5.16 -3.20
N TYR A 56 1.88 -6.07 -3.23
CA TYR A 56 1.52 -6.82 -4.43
C TYR A 56 1.24 -5.91 -5.63
N HIS A 57 0.41 -4.88 -5.42
CA HIS A 57 0.09 -3.93 -6.48
C HIS A 57 1.27 -3.03 -6.85
N ALA A 58 2.13 -2.69 -5.89
CA ALA A 58 3.36 -1.95 -6.17
C ALA A 58 4.34 -2.78 -7.03
N GLN A 59 4.51 -4.07 -6.72
CA GLN A 59 5.33 -5.00 -7.48
C GLN A 59 4.80 -5.21 -8.90
N ARG A 60 3.47 -5.36 -9.08
CA ARG A 60 2.85 -5.38 -10.41
C ARG A 60 3.11 -4.11 -11.20
N SER A 61 3.02 -2.94 -10.56
CA SER A 61 3.34 -1.67 -11.20
C SER A 61 4.81 -1.60 -11.63
N LEU A 62 5.74 -2.07 -10.78
CA LEU A 62 7.17 -2.17 -11.11
C LEU A 62 7.42 -3.12 -12.28
N MET A 63 6.74 -4.27 -12.33
CA MET A 63 6.83 -5.23 -13.42
C MET A 63 6.45 -4.59 -14.76
N TYR A 64 5.28 -3.94 -14.85
CA TYR A 64 4.88 -3.26 -16.09
C TYR A 64 5.87 -2.14 -16.49
N VAL A 65 6.39 -1.40 -15.51
CA VAL A 65 7.43 -0.38 -15.76
C VAL A 65 8.75 -0.99 -16.24
N SER A 66 9.11 -2.17 -15.78
CA SER A 66 10.30 -2.88 -16.25
C SER A 66 10.17 -3.32 -17.71
N LEU A 67 8.99 -3.79 -18.11
CA LEU A 67 8.69 -4.16 -19.50
C LEU A 67 8.79 -2.94 -20.44
N LEU A 68 8.29 -1.77 -20.02
CA LEU A 68 8.44 -0.52 -20.76
C LEU A 68 9.90 -0.16 -21.04
N LYS A 69 10.81 -0.44 -20.09
CA LYS A 69 12.25 -0.16 -20.26
C LYS A 69 12.96 -1.13 -21.19
N GLN A 70 12.40 -2.32 -21.43
CA GLN A 70 12.96 -3.33 -22.34
C GLN A 70 12.62 -3.05 -23.81
N GLY A 71 12.20 -1.83 -24.14
CA GLY A 71 11.85 -1.43 -25.52
C GLY A 71 10.40 -1.76 -25.91
N LEU A 72 9.63 -2.40 -25.02
CA LEU A 72 8.19 -2.60 -25.20
C LEU A 72 7.43 -1.33 -24.80
N TYR A 73 7.79 -0.18 -25.37
CA TYR A 73 7.08 1.07 -25.11
C TYR A 73 5.65 0.97 -25.66
N SER A 74 4.71 0.60 -24.79
CA SER A 74 3.29 0.49 -25.09
C SER A 74 2.48 1.34 -24.13
N THR A 75 1.53 2.09 -24.69
CA THR A 75 0.53 2.83 -23.93
C THR A 75 -0.24 1.91 -22.98
N ASP A 76 -0.50 0.67 -23.37
CA ASP A 76 -1.22 -0.31 -22.56
C ASP A 76 -0.45 -0.68 -21.29
N LEU A 77 0.87 -0.88 -21.40
CA LEU A 77 1.72 -1.17 -20.24
C LEU A 77 1.79 0.02 -19.27
N LEU A 78 1.78 1.25 -19.78
CA LEU A 78 1.67 2.46 -18.93
C LEU A 78 0.32 2.54 -18.21
N ILE A 79 -0.77 2.17 -18.90
CA ILE A 79 -2.11 2.09 -18.32
C ILE A 79 -2.15 1.03 -17.22
N GLU A 80 -1.63 -0.17 -17.47
CA GLU A 80 -1.58 -1.26 -16.48
C GLU A 80 -0.71 -0.91 -15.27
N ALA A 81 0.47 -0.30 -15.48
CA ALA A 81 1.29 0.21 -14.38
C ALA A 81 0.53 1.23 -13.51
N SER A 82 -0.25 2.10 -14.14
CA SER A 82 -1.07 3.13 -13.47
C SER A 82 -2.28 2.53 -12.75
N ARG A 83 -2.94 1.54 -13.33
CA ARG A 83 -4.04 0.78 -12.71
C ARG A 83 -3.57 0.04 -11.46
N ALA A 84 -2.43 -0.66 -11.54
CA ALA A 84 -1.83 -1.33 -10.39
C ALA A 84 -1.53 -0.33 -9.26
N ARG A 85 -0.93 0.82 -9.59
CA ARG A 85 -0.69 1.89 -8.61
C ARG A 85 -2.00 2.41 -7.99
N LEU A 86 -3.05 2.59 -8.77
CA LEU A 86 -4.35 3.03 -8.25
C LEU A 86 -4.91 2.03 -7.23
N GLN A 87 -4.80 0.73 -7.50
CA GLN A 87 -5.24 -0.30 -6.55
C GLN A 87 -4.43 -0.29 -5.26
N SER A 88 -3.10 -0.11 -5.36
CA SER A 88 -2.23 0.10 -4.19
C SER A 88 -2.67 1.29 -3.34
N VAL A 89 -3.03 2.42 -3.97
CA VAL A 89 -3.55 3.60 -3.25
C VAL A 89 -4.90 3.32 -2.59
N LYS A 90 -5.81 2.63 -3.26
CA LYS A 90 -7.11 2.25 -2.70
C LYS A 90 -6.95 1.36 -1.47
N ALA A 91 -6.10 0.33 -1.54
CA ALA A 91 -5.78 -0.53 -0.42
C ALA A 91 -5.23 0.28 0.77
N ARG A 92 -4.30 1.22 0.51
CA ARG A 92 -3.77 2.10 1.55
C ARG A 92 -4.83 2.98 2.22
N VAL A 93 -5.81 3.49 1.46
CA VAL A 93 -6.92 4.26 2.03
C VAL A 93 -7.74 3.39 3.00
N GLN A 94 -7.97 2.12 2.68
CA GLN A 94 -8.68 1.21 3.57
C GLN A 94 -7.86 0.89 4.82
N ALA A 95 -6.56 0.60 4.68
CA ALA A 95 -5.66 0.39 5.82
C ALA A 95 -5.69 1.58 6.81
N VAL A 96 -5.65 2.81 6.31
CA VAL A 96 -5.72 4.02 7.15
C VAL A 96 -7.07 4.13 7.86
N LYS A 97 -8.18 3.82 7.18
CA LYS A 97 -9.51 3.83 7.80
C LYS A 97 -9.60 2.83 8.95
N LEU A 98 -9.12 1.59 8.75
CA LEU A 98 -9.07 0.57 9.79
C LEU A 98 -8.16 0.99 10.95
N TYR A 99 -7.00 1.57 10.66
CA TYR A 99 -6.11 2.08 11.71
C TYR A 99 -6.79 3.16 12.57
N CYS A 100 -7.55 4.07 11.96
CA CYS A 100 -8.33 5.05 12.69
C CYS A 100 -9.42 4.40 13.55
N GLN A 101 -10.04 3.31 13.10
CA GLN A 101 -11.02 2.56 13.88
C GLN A 101 -10.35 1.82 15.05
N ALA A 102 -9.21 1.18 14.84
CA ALA A 102 -8.42 0.53 15.88
C ALA A 102 -8.06 1.50 17.01
N ASN A 103 -7.61 2.72 16.68
CA ASN A 103 -7.32 3.76 17.68
C ASN A 103 -8.58 4.19 18.46
N LYS A 104 -9.72 4.33 17.79
CA LYS A 104 -10.99 4.65 18.47
C LYS A 104 -11.41 3.53 19.42
N ALA A 105 -11.27 2.27 19.01
CA ALA A 105 -11.58 1.11 19.84
C ALA A 105 -10.67 1.06 21.09
N TYR A 106 -9.36 1.25 20.90
CA TYR A 106 -8.38 1.34 21.98
C TYR A 106 -8.74 2.41 23.01
N ILE A 107 -9.01 3.64 22.56
CA ILE A 107 -9.37 4.76 23.44
C ILE A 107 -10.66 4.46 24.21
N ARG A 108 -11.68 3.88 23.56
CA ARG A 108 -12.94 3.52 24.23
C ARG A 108 -12.70 2.47 25.31
N PHE A 109 -11.94 1.42 25.02
CA PHE A 109 -11.63 0.41 26.01
C PHE A 109 -10.94 1.02 27.24
N HIS A 110 -9.92 1.86 27.05
CA HIS A 110 -9.24 2.49 28.18
C HIS A 110 -10.09 3.52 28.93
N LYS A 111 -11.04 4.18 28.28
CA LYS A 111 -11.94 5.14 28.95
C LYS A 111 -13.06 4.48 29.76
N TYR A 112 -13.51 3.28 29.36
CA TYR A 112 -14.68 2.62 29.96
C TYR A 112 -14.36 1.27 30.64
N GLY A 113 -13.11 0.79 30.54
CA GLY A 113 -12.62 -0.43 31.20
C GLY A 113 -11.97 -0.20 32.56
N GLU A 114 -11.90 1.05 33.03
CA GLU A 114 -11.45 1.41 34.39
C GLU A 114 -12.63 1.53 35.39
N CYS A 115 -13.79 0.92 35.10
CA CYS A 115 -14.96 0.85 36.00
C CYS A 115 -15.04 -0.51 36.70
#